data_AF-A0A350DM56-F1
#
_entry.id   AF-A0A350DM56-F1
#
_cell.length_a   1.000
_cell.length_b   1.000
_cell.length_c   1.000
_cell.angle_alpha   90.00
_cell.angle_beta   90.00
_cell.angle_gamma   90.00
#
_symmetry.space_group_name_H-M   'P 1'
#
loop_
_entity.id
_entity.type
_entity.pdbx_description
1 polymer ?
#
loop_
_entity_poly.entity_id
_entity_poly.type
_entity_poly.pdbx_seq_one_letter_code
_entity_poly.pdbx_strand_id
1 'polypeptide(L)' 'MSIKSDRWIRKMAEEHGMIEPYEPGQVRFNDAGERLVSYGTSSYGYDVRCAPEFKVFTNVHSVIVDPKDFDEKSFI' A
#
# COMPACT_ATOMS: atom_id res chain seq x y z
N MET A 1 4.87 -22.67 3.57
CA MET A 1 3.74 -21.73 3.82
C MET A 1 2.87 -21.71 2.57
N SER A 2 1.55 -21.78 2.72
CA SER A 2 0.60 -21.63 1.60
C SER A 2 0.06 -20.19 1.53
N ILE A 3 -0.37 -19.77 0.34
CA ILE A 3 -1.10 -18.51 0.16
C ILE A 3 -2.44 -18.60 0.88
N LYS A 4 -2.83 -17.53 1.57
CA LYS A 4 -4.07 -17.45 2.34
C LYS A 4 -5.19 -16.87 1.47
N SER A 5 -6.40 -17.39 1.64
CA SER A 5 -7.59 -16.90 0.93
C SER A 5 -8.18 -15.66 1.57
N ASP A 6 -9.04 -14.97 0.82
CA ASP A 6 -9.91 -13.88 1.27
C ASP A 6 -10.57 -14.10 2.66
N ARG A 7 -11.10 -15.29 2.93
CA ARG A 7 -11.75 -15.65 4.21
C ARG A 7 -10.77 -15.56 5.38
N TRP A 8 -9.54 -16.02 5.16
CA TRP A 8 -8.50 -15.94 6.19
C TRP A 8 -8.07 -14.49 6.40
N ILE A 9 -7.88 -13.73 5.31
CA ILE A 9 -7.50 -12.31 5.37
C ILE A 9 -8.55 -11.51 6.15
N ARG A 10 -9.84 -11.71 5.84
CA ARG A 10 -10.95 -11.06 6.53
C ARG A 10 -10.96 -11.34 8.03
N LYS A 11 -10.86 -12.63 8.40
CA LYS A 11 -10.80 -13.03 9.80
C LYS A 11 -9.65 -12.33 10.54
N MET A 12 -8.46 -12.31 9.94
CA MET A 12 -7.29 -11.70 10.57
C MET A 12 -7.37 -10.18 10.67
N ALA A 13 -7.97 -9.51 9.68
CA ALA A 13 -8.19 -8.08 9.75
C ALA A 13 -9.22 -7.71 10.83
N GLU A 14 -10.38 -8.40 10.85
CA GLU A 14 -11.50 -8.09 11.76
C GLU A 14 -11.25 -8.50 13.22
N GLU A 15 -10.66 -9.69 13.46
CA GLU A 15 -10.47 -10.22 14.81
C GLU A 15 -9.11 -9.84 15.44
N HIS A 16 -8.12 -9.51 14.61
CA HIS A 16 -6.73 -9.31 15.07
C HIS A 16 -6.08 -7.99 14.61
N GLY A 17 -6.81 -7.11 13.89
CA GLY A 17 -6.26 -5.83 13.46
C GLY A 17 -5.08 -5.96 12.49
N MET A 18 -5.02 -7.04 11.70
CA MET A 18 -3.89 -7.30 10.79
C MET A 18 -3.71 -6.20 9.74
N ILE A 19 -4.80 -5.56 9.31
CA ILE A 19 -4.81 -4.47 8.31
C ILE A 19 -5.72 -3.38 8.85
N GLU A 20 -5.21 -2.14 8.95
CA GLU A 20 -6.00 -0.99 9.39
C GLU A 20 -5.59 0.27 8.63
N PRO A 21 -6.54 1.01 8.03
CA PRO A 21 -7.95 0.66 7.81
C PRO A 21 -8.13 -0.50 6.79
N TYR A 22 -9.18 -1.32 6.98
CA TYR A 22 -9.47 -2.52 6.19
C TYR A 22 -10.73 -2.40 5.33
N GLU A 23 -10.68 -2.90 4.10
CA GLU A 23 -11.86 -3.07 3.24
C GLU A 23 -12.14 -4.53 2.85
N PRO A 24 -13.30 -5.10 3.20
CA PRO A 24 -13.59 -6.53 3.04
C PRO A 24 -13.87 -6.99 1.61
N GLY A 25 -13.91 -6.07 0.65
CA GLY A 25 -14.13 -6.35 -0.77
C GLY A 25 -13.45 -5.31 -1.66
N GLN A 26 -13.56 -5.49 -2.98
CA GLN A 26 -12.96 -4.57 -3.92
C GLN A 26 -13.74 -3.27 -4.06
N VAL A 27 -13.07 -2.16 -3.77
CA VAL A 27 -13.54 -0.81 -4.07
C VAL A 27 -13.06 -0.43 -5.47
N ARG A 28 -13.97 0.02 -6.33
CA ARG A 28 -13.68 0.38 -7.75
C ARG A 28 -14.11 1.78 -8.14
N PHE A 29 -14.82 2.45 -7.25
CA PHE A 29 -15.37 3.79 -7.44
C PHE A 29 -15.08 4.63 -6.20
N ASN A 30 -14.85 5.93 -6.37
CA ASN A 30 -14.78 6.87 -5.25
C ASN A 30 -16.20 7.34 -4.84
N ASP A 31 -16.28 8.19 -3.82
CA ASP A 31 -17.54 8.73 -3.31
C ASP A 31 -18.33 9.57 -4.35
N ALA A 32 -17.63 10.12 -5.35
CA ALA A 32 -18.22 10.86 -6.47
C ALA A 32 -18.71 9.94 -7.61
N GLY A 33 -18.54 8.62 -7.49
CA GLY A 33 -18.92 7.63 -8.50
C GLY A 33 -17.95 7.50 -9.66
N GLU A 34 -16.75 8.08 -9.56
CA GLU A 34 -15.70 8.01 -10.58
C GLU A 34 -14.90 6.72 -10.41
N ARG A 35 -14.45 6.13 -11.53
CA ARG A 35 -13.60 4.94 -11.50
C ARG A 35 -12.22 5.24 -10.92
N LEU A 36 -11.70 4.32 -10.12
CA LEU A 36 -10.35 4.36 -9.56
C LEU A 36 -9.58 3.05 -9.82
N VAL A 37 -8.26 3.08 -9.57
CA VAL A 37 -7.46 1.86 -9.48
C VAL A 37 -7.91 1.10 -8.23
N SER A 38 -8.51 -0.08 -8.44
CA SER A 38 -9.19 -0.81 -7.37
C SER A 38 -8.29 -1.20 -6.21
N TYR A 39 -8.85 -1.26 -5.01
CA TYR A 39 -8.16 -1.71 -3.79
C TYR A 39 -9.08 -2.56 -2.90
N GLY A 40 -8.53 -3.17 -1.83
CA GLY A 40 -9.26 -4.00 -0.87
C GLY A 40 -9.03 -5.50 -1.05
N THR A 41 -9.85 -6.33 -0.40
CA THR A 41 -9.68 -7.79 -0.41
C THR A 41 -9.96 -8.40 -1.79
N SER A 42 -9.02 -9.23 -2.25
CA SER A 42 -9.09 -10.08 -3.44
C SER A 42 -9.05 -11.57 -3.03
N SER A 43 -9.29 -12.49 -3.97
CA SER A 43 -9.50 -13.92 -3.67
C SER A 43 -8.39 -14.57 -2.85
N TYR A 44 -7.14 -14.15 -3.06
CA TYR A 44 -5.94 -14.68 -2.39
C TYR A 44 -4.93 -13.58 -2.07
N GLY A 45 -5.42 -12.36 -1.80
CA GLY A 45 -4.57 -11.21 -1.57
C GLY A 45 -5.35 -9.98 -1.11
N TYR A 46 -4.62 -8.90 -0.84
CA TYR A 46 -5.18 -7.62 -0.47
C TYR A 46 -4.48 -6.52 -1.26
N ASP A 47 -5.26 -5.76 -2.02
CA ASP A 47 -4.77 -4.66 -2.85
C ASP A 47 -4.62 -3.41 -1.95
N VAL A 48 -3.38 -2.99 -1.67
CA VAL A 48 -3.09 -1.84 -0.81
C VAL A 48 -3.23 -0.51 -1.56
N ARG A 49 -3.43 0.59 -0.81
CA ARG A 49 -3.46 1.95 -1.34
C ARG A 49 -2.13 2.66 -1.14
N CYS A 50 -1.85 3.61 -2.02
CA CYS A 50 -0.73 4.55 -1.86
C CYS A 50 -1.21 5.82 -1.15
N ALA A 51 -0.44 6.28 -0.17
CA ALA A 51 -0.68 7.55 0.51
C ALA A 51 -0.20 8.73 -0.38
N PRO A 52 -0.66 9.97 -0.13
CA PRO A 52 -0.30 11.11 -0.97
C PRO A 52 1.10 11.68 -0.68
N GLU A 53 1.86 11.13 0.29
CA GLU A 53 3.22 11.55 0.58
C GLU A 53 4.23 10.78 -0.26
N PHE A 54 4.96 11.49 -1.12
CA PHE A 54 5.97 10.93 -2.00
C PHE A 54 7.34 11.53 -1.72
N LYS A 55 8.39 10.71 -1.84
CA LYS A 55 9.79 11.18 -1.88
C LYS A 55 10.34 10.93 -3.28
N VAL A 56 10.73 12.00 -3.98
CA VAL A 56 11.22 11.92 -5.37
C VAL A 56 12.73 12.02 -5.36
N PHE A 57 13.40 11.01 -5.92
CA PHE A 57 14.85 11.00 -6.01
C PHE A 57 15.36 12.13 -6.92
N THR A 58 16.46 12.75 -6.50
CA THR A 58 17.15 13.80 -7.25
C THR A 58 18.65 13.57 -7.31
N ASN A 59 19.28 13.95 -8.42
CA ASN A 59 20.74 13.96 -8.57
C ASN A 59 21.36 15.35 -8.44
N VAL A 60 20.56 16.39 -8.15
CA VAL A 60 21.02 17.79 -8.06
C VAL A 60 22.17 17.96 -7.06
N HIS A 61 22.14 17.21 -5.95
CA HIS A 61 23.15 17.30 -4.90
C HIS A 61 24.36 16.38 -5.12
N SER A 62 24.37 15.58 -6.20
CA SER A 62 25.45 14.63 -6.53
C SER A 62 25.86 13.72 -5.36
N VAL A 63 24.90 13.39 -4.49
CA VAL A 63 25.10 12.47 -3.37
C VAL A 63 25.19 11.03 -3.89
N ILE A 64 26.03 10.20 -3.27
CA ILE A 64 26.08 8.76 -3.53
C ILE A 64 24.92 8.11 -2.77
N VAL A 65 24.16 7.24 -3.44
CA VAL A 65 23.12 6.45 -2.79
C VAL A 65 23.75 5.29 -2.05
N ASP A 66 23.91 5.42 -0.73
CA ASP A 66 24.32 4.34 0.17
C ASP A 66 23.08 3.76 0.89
N PRO A 67 22.65 2.52 0.61
CA PRO A 67 21.52 1.90 1.29
C PRO A 67 21.74 1.68 2.80
N LYS A 68 22.99 1.70 3.29
CA LYS A 68 23.33 1.59 4.71
C LYS A 68 23.36 2.92 5.43
N ASP A 69 23.55 4.02 4.70
CA ASP A 69 23.61 5.39 5.21
C ASP A 69 22.83 6.33 4.27
N PHE A 70 21.50 6.24 4.34
CA PHE A 70 20.63 6.92 3.39
C PHE A 70 20.55 8.43 3.69
N ASP A 71 21.03 9.27 2.76
CA ASP A 71 20.98 10.73 2.87
C ASP A 71 19.65 11.30 2.35
N GLU A 72 18.92 12.06 3.18
CA GLU A 72 17.67 12.73 2.79
C GLU A 72 17.84 13.74 1.66
N LYS A 73 19.06 14.27 1.44
CA LYS A 73 19.37 15.11 0.27
C LYS A 73 19.26 14.36 -1.06
N SER A 74 19.13 13.03 -1.03
CA SER A 74 18.80 12.22 -2.21
C SER A 74 17.37 12.48 -2.69
N PHE A 75 16.55 13.17 -1.90
CA PHE A 75 15.18 13.55 -2.24
C PHE A 75 15.01 15.07 -2.41
N ILE A 76 13.97 15.46 -3.15
CA ILE A 76 13.37 16.81 -3.12
C ILE A 76 11.98 16.77 -2.51
#